data_AF-Q5AMR6-F1
#
_entry.id   AF-Q5AMR6-F1
#
_cell.length_a   1.000
_cell.length_b   1.000
_cell.length_c   1.000
_cell.angle_alpha   90.00
_cell.angle_beta   90.00
_cell.angle_gamma   90.00
#
_symmetry.space_group_name_H-M   'P 1'
#
loop_
_entity.id
_entity.type
_entity.pdbx_description
1 polymer ?
#
loop_
_entity_poly.entity_id
_entity_poly.type
_entity_poly.pdbx_seq_one_letter_code
_entity_poly.pdbx_strand_id
1 'polypeptide(L)'
;MSTSNTQEDVYIEYLNYDWDSFQEFQDGLQEIMDNYLQNLKEQDPSVTSIPNLDKQQLINQAKSFFFCNKTGNIINLDDFEDWKLHNEDKFKKDKQIEELGTSESTSTNNQSDSDPPYSSNYQELVGLLMSGKPIPGIKQIPDTVLTDQGSTASASQRTKPWEKNRSPETTEEVSFV
;
A
#
# COMPACT_ATOMS: atom_id res chain seq x y z
N MET A 1 -6.64 33.91 -10.19
CA MET A 1 -5.27 33.42 -10.01
C MET A 1 -5.38 31.91 -9.86
N SER A 2 -4.96 31.17 -10.88
CA SER A 2 -4.95 29.71 -10.88
C SER A 2 -4.16 29.25 -9.66
N THR A 3 -4.79 28.52 -8.74
CA THR A 3 -4.03 27.80 -7.70
C THR A 3 -3.22 26.76 -8.45
N SER A 4 -1.95 27.03 -8.67
CA SER A 4 -0.99 26.01 -9.10
C SER A 4 -0.82 25.03 -7.94
N ASN A 5 -1.81 24.15 -7.76
CA ASN A 5 -1.67 22.95 -6.93
C ASN A 5 -0.39 22.26 -7.39
N THR A 6 0.46 21.87 -6.46
CA THR A 6 1.68 21.16 -6.82
C THR A 6 1.30 19.80 -7.41
N GLN A 7 2.14 19.21 -8.25
CA GLN A 7 1.87 17.89 -8.82
C GLN A 7 1.61 16.84 -7.72
N GLU A 8 2.30 16.96 -6.59
CA GLU A 8 2.09 16.11 -5.41
C GLU A 8 0.70 16.31 -4.78
N ASP A 9 0.22 17.55 -4.65
CA ASP A 9 -1.14 17.82 -4.15
C ASP A 9 -2.21 17.13 -5.03
N VAL A 10 -2.01 17.16 -6.35
CA VAL A 10 -2.89 16.48 -7.31
C VAL A 10 -2.87 14.96 -7.12
N TYR A 11 -1.70 14.38 -6.87
CA TYR A 11 -1.58 12.94 -6.60
C TYR A 11 -2.24 12.52 -5.28
N ILE A 12 -2.09 13.34 -4.24
CA ILE A 12 -2.74 13.12 -2.94
C ILE A 12 -4.26 13.21 -3.09
N GLU A 13 -4.75 14.17 -3.88
CA GLU A 13 -6.18 14.32 -4.18
C GLU A 13 -6.71 13.11 -4.95
N TYR A 14 -6.00 12.67 -5.99
CA TYR A 14 -6.38 11.49 -6.79
C TYR A 14 -6.37 10.19 -5.96
N LEU A 15 -5.35 9.99 -5.12
CA LEU A 15 -5.23 8.81 -4.26
C LEU A 15 -6.41 8.68 -3.28
N ASN A 16 -6.89 9.81 -2.77
CA ASN A 16 -7.95 9.89 -1.76
C ASN A 16 -9.29 10.33 -2.34
N TYR A 17 -9.46 10.24 -3.66
CA TYR A 17 -10.68 10.64 -4.33
C TYR A 17 -11.79 9.62 -4.08
N ASP A 18 -12.99 10.11 -3.75
CA ASP A 18 -14.15 9.26 -3.51
C ASP A 18 -14.79 8.82 -4.83
N TRP A 19 -14.35 7.68 -5.32
CA TRP A 19 -14.85 7.06 -6.55
C TRP A 19 -16.22 6.39 -6.39
N ASP A 20 -16.58 6.01 -5.17
CA ASP A 20 -17.82 5.27 -4.89
C ASP A 20 -19.03 6.21 -4.92
N SER A 21 -18.85 7.46 -4.45
CA SER A 21 -19.89 8.49 -4.54
C SER A 21 -20.07 9.08 -5.94
N PHE A 22 -19.17 8.80 -6.90
CA PHE A 22 -19.18 9.43 -8.22
C PHE A 22 -19.95 8.61 -9.27
N GLN A 23 -21.27 8.83 -9.35
CA GLN A 23 -22.16 8.06 -10.25
C GLN A 23 -21.78 8.14 -11.75
N GLU A 24 -21.42 9.33 -12.26
CA GLU A 24 -21.07 9.51 -13.68
C GLU A 24 -19.84 8.66 -14.08
N PHE A 25 -18.89 8.53 -13.16
CA PHE A 25 -17.75 7.63 -13.34
C PHE A 25 -18.19 6.17 -13.36
N GLN A 26 -19.07 5.74 -12.45
CA GLN A 26 -19.54 4.35 -12.40
C GLN A 26 -20.32 3.97 -13.68
N ASP A 27 -21.21 4.84 -14.13
CA ASP A 27 -22.00 4.64 -15.36
C ASP A 27 -21.08 4.61 -16.59
N GLY A 28 -20.17 5.58 -16.70
CA GLY A 28 -19.20 5.63 -17.80
C GLY A 28 -18.22 4.46 -17.78
N LEU A 29 -17.78 4.03 -16.60
CA LEU A 29 -16.92 2.86 -16.44
C LEU A 29 -17.63 1.60 -16.93
N GLN A 30 -18.91 1.42 -16.59
CA GLN A 30 -19.69 0.29 -17.06
C GLN A 30 -19.83 0.29 -18.59
N GLU A 31 -20.13 1.44 -19.20
CA GLU A 31 -20.19 1.57 -20.66
C GLU A 31 -18.85 1.22 -21.33
N ILE A 32 -17.73 1.70 -20.78
CA ILE A 32 -16.39 1.38 -21.26
C ILE A 32 -16.11 -0.14 -21.16
N MET A 33 -16.46 -0.77 -20.03
CA MET A 33 -16.29 -2.22 -19.87
C MET A 33 -17.14 -3.00 -20.87
N ASP A 34 -18.42 -2.63 -21.03
CA ASP A 34 -19.34 -3.33 -21.93
C ASP A 34 -18.88 -3.20 -23.39
N ASN A 35 -18.41 -2.02 -23.79
CA ASN A 35 -17.82 -1.80 -25.11
C ASN A 35 -16.56 -2.65 -25.34
N TYR A 36 -15.66 -2.69 -24.35
CA TYR A 36 -14.44 -3.48 -24.45
C TYR A 36 -14.74 -4.99 -24.50
N LEU A 37 -15.67 -5.48 -23.68
CA LEU A 37 -16.12 -6.87 -23.70
C LEU A 37 -16.76 -7.23 -25.05
N GLN A 38 -17.56 -6.33 -25.62
CA GLN A 38 -18.14 -6.51 -26.96
C GLN A 38 -17.04 -6.61 -28.03
N ASN A 39 -16.01 -5.76 -27.98
CA ASN A 39 -14.87 -5.84 -28.89
C ASN A 39 -14.12 -7.18 -28.77
N LEU A 40 -13.91 -7.66 -27.54
CA LEU A 40 -13.31 -8.98 -27.31
C LEU A 40 -14.17 -10.11 -27.87
N LYS A 41 -15.50 -10.04 -27.73
CA LYS A 41 -16.43 -11.04 -28.29
C LYS A 41 -16.44 -11.07 -29.82
N GLU A 42 -16.20 -9.93 -30.46
CA GLU A 42 -16.08 -9.86 -31.92
C GLU A 42 -14.82 -10.56 -32.43
N GLN A 43 -13.75 -10.53 -31.64
CA GLN A 43 -12.50 -11.23 -31.95
C GLN A 43 -12.57 -12.72 -31.57
N ASP A 44 -13.10 -13.03 -30.40
CA ASP A 44 -13.27 -14.37 -29.87
C ASP A 44 -14.65 -14.51 -29.17
N PRO A 45 -15.63 -15.18 -29.83
CA PRO A 45 -16.96 -15.38 -29.27
C PRO A 45 -17.00 -16.18 -27.96
N SER A 46 -15.92 -16.87 -27.60
CA SER A 46 -15.84 -17.65 -26.35
C SER A 46 -15.54 -16.79 -25.13
N VAL A 47 -15.13 -15.53 -25.30
CA VAL A 47 -14.80 -14.62 -24.20
C VAL A 47 -16.07 -14.19 -23.46
N THR A 48 -16.17 -14.59 -22.19
CA THR A 48 -17.30 -14.25 -21.31
C THR A 48 -16.99 -13.12 -20.33
N SER A 49 -15.71 -12.80 -20.11
CA SER A 49 -15.28 -11.84 -19.10
C SER A 49 -13.98 -11.16 -19.50
N ILE A 50 -13.82 -9.90 -19.10
CA ILE A 50 -12.58 -9.15 -19.27
C ILE A 50 -11.49 -9.69 -18.34
N PRO A 51 -10.26 -9.96 -18.83
CA PRO A 51 -9.12 -10.32 -17.98
C PRO A 51 -8.92 -9.31 -16.85
N ASN A 52 -8.54 -9.79 -15.66
CA ASN A 52 -8.43 -8.91 -14.48
C ASN A 52 -7.44 -7.76 -14.69
N LEU A 53 -6.33 -8.02 -15.39
CA LEU A 53 -5.32 -7.01 -15.72
C LEU A 53 -5.91 -5.90 -16.59
N ASP A 54 -6.58 -6.25 -17.69
CA ASP A 54 -7.18 -5.29 -18.61
C ASP A 54 -8.27 -4.48 -17.91
N LYS A 55 -9.08 -5.15 -17.08
CA LYS A 55 -10.10 -4.48 -16.26
C LYS A 55 -9.48 -3.38 -15.37
N GLN A 56 -8.37 -3.67 -14.69
CA GLN A 56 -7.69 -2.67 -13.87
C GLN A 56 -7.11 -1.53 -14.70
N GLN A 57 -6.56 -1.82 -15.88
CA GLN A 57 -6.08 -0.78 -16.79
C GLN A 57 -7.20 0.15 -17.24
N LEU A 58 -8.34 -0.40 -17.68
CA LEU A 58 -9.50 0.41 -18.07
C LEU A 58 -10.04 1.23 -16.90
N ILE A 59 -10.06 0.67 -15.68
CA ILE A 59 -10.44 1.41 -14.46
C ILE A 59 -9.49 2.58 -14.23
N ASN A 60 -8.17 2.36 -14.26
CA ASN A 60 -7.19 3.41 -14.02
C ASN A 60 -7.24 4.50 -15.11
N GLN A 61 -7.42 4.11 -16.37
CA GLN A 61 -7.62 5.05 -17.48
C GLN A 61 -8.91 5.87 -17.34
N ALA A 62 -10.02 5.23 -16.97
CA ALA A 62 -11.27 5.92 -16.73
C ALA A 62 -11.14 6.88 -15.53
N LYS A 63 -10.52 6.45 -14.44
CA LYS A 63 -10.27 7.28 -13.26
C LYS A 63 -9.46 8.52 -13.62
N SER A 64 -8.34 8.39 -14.34
CA SER A 64 -7.56 9.57 -14.74
C SER A 64 -8.36 10.51 -15.64
N PHE A 65 -9.09 9.98 -16.63
CA PHE A 65 -9.95 10.79 -17.50
C PHE A 65 -11.00 11.58 -16.71
N PHE A 66 -11.77 10.90 -15.86
CA PHE A 66 -12.83 11.52 -15.08
C PHE A 66 -12.29 12.47 -14.03
N PHE A 67 -11.16 12.14 -13.38
CA PHE A 67 -10.48 13.04 -12.45
C PHE A 67 -10.03 14.32 -13.15
N CYS A 68 -9.37 14.20 -14.31
CA CYS A 68 -8.93 15.35 -15.11
C CYS A 68 -10.10 16.20 -15.55
N ASN A 69 -11.18 15.58 -16.02
CA ASN A 69 -12.40 16.28 -16.42
C ASN A 69 -13.05 17.02 -15.24
N LYS A 70 -13.06 16.42 -14.05
CA LYS A 70 -13.76 16.97 -12.88
C LYS A 70 -12.99 18.07 -12.16
N THR A 71 -11.69 17.86 -11.97
CA THR A 71 -10.82 18.79 -11.22
C THR A 71 -10.15 19.83 -12.10
N GLY A 72 -10.05 19.55 -13.41
CA GLY A 72 -9.24 20.33 -14.34
C GLY A 72 -7.73 20.13 -14.16
N ASN A 73 -7.31 19.30 -13.20
CA ASN A 73 -5.91 18.96 -12.98
C ASN A 73 -5.48 17.86 -13.95
N ILE A 74 -4.23 17.92 -14.43
CA ILE A 74 -3.68 16.89 -15.31
C ILE A 74 -2.90 15.89 -14.47
N ILE A 75 -3.24 14.62 -14.61
CA ILE A 75 -2.52 13.51 -13.98
C ILE A 75 -1.97 12.57 -15.04
N ASN A 76 -0.68 12.24 -14.91
CA ASN A 76 -0.07 11.14 -15.64
C ASN A 76 -0.10 9.90 -14.76
N LEU A 77 -0.65 8.79 -15.28
CA LEU A 77 -0.77 7.54 -14.54
C LEU A 77 0.60 6.93 -14.21
N ASP A 78 1.55 6.98 -15.15
CA ASP A 78 2.88 6.38 -14.94
C ASP A 78 3.63 7.11 -13.80
N ASP A 79 3.62 8.45 -13.84
CA ASP A 79 4.26 9.28 -12.81
C ASP A 79 3.55 9.13 -11.44
N PHE A 80 2.23 8.93 -11.45
CA PHE A 80 1.45 8.70 -10.24
C PHE A 80 1.79 7.35 -9.59
N GLU A 81 1.91 6.26 -10.35
CA GLU A 81 2.25 4.95 -9.80
C GLU A 81 3.66 4.93 -9.20
N ASP A 82 4.63 5.61 -9.85
CA ASP A 82 5.99 5.79 -9.31
C ASP A 82 5.99 6.61 -8.02
N TRP A 83 5.22 7.71 -7.98
CA TRP A 83 5.06 8.51 -6.77
C TRP A 83 4.38 7.71 -5.65
N LYS A 84 3.34 6.95 -5.99
CA LYS A 84 2.56 6.14 -5.05
C LYS A 84 3.42 5.07 -4.37
N LEU A 85 4.31 4.40 -5.10
CA LEU A 85 5.21 3.39 -4.53
C LEU A 85 6.04 3.94 -3.35
N HIS A 86 6.40 5.22 -3.37
CA HIS A 86 7.24 5.85 -2.34
C HIS A 86 6.42 6.60 -1.27
N ASN A 87 5.19 7.00 -1.59
CA ASN A 87 4.43 7.97 -0.79
C ASN A 87 3.05 7.46 -0.32
N GLU A 88 2.55 6.33 -0.83
CA GLU A 88 1.21 5.80 -0.49
C GLU A 88 1.00 5.70 1.02
N ASP A 89 1.99 5.17 1.74
CA ASP A 89 1.93 5.01 3.19
C ASP A 89 1.80 6.32 3.97
N LYS A 90 2.24 7.45 3.39
CA LYS A 90 2.24 8.76 4.04
C LYS A 90 0.91 9.50 3.86
N PHE A 91 0.24 9.30 2.73
CA PHE A 91 -0.87 10.16 2.31
C PHE A 91 -2.22 9.45 2.16
N LYS A 92 -2.27 8.12 2.30
CA LYS A 92 -3.55 7.40 2.28
C LYS A 92 -4.37 7.70 3.54
N LYS A 93 -5.54 8.33 3.38
CA LYS A 93 -6.42 8.74 4.49
C LYS A 93 -6.95 7.56 5.31
N ASP A 94 -7.10 6.38 4.72
CA ASP A 94 -7.62 5.19 5.40
C ASP A 94 -6.67 4.65 6.47
N LYS A 95 -5.39 5.03 6.43
CA LYS A 95 -4.45 4.79 7.54
C LYS A 95 -4.55 5.92 8.56
N GLN A 96 -5.76 6.23 9.02
CA GLN A 96 -5.89 6.66 10.40
C GLN A 96 -5.28 5.53 11.22
N ILE A 97 -4.02 5.71 11.59
CA ILE A 97 -3.32 4.90 12.55
C ILE A 97 -4.20 5.03 13.80
N GLU A 98 -5.08 4.05 14.01
CA GLU A 98 -5.36 3.65 15.37
C GLU A 98 -3.99 3.44 15.98
N GLU A 99 -3.63 4.38 16.84
CA GLU A 99 -2.53 4.30 17.77
C GLU A 99 -2.83 3.10 18.67
N LEU A 100 -2.61 1.89 18.15
CA LEU A 100 -2.60 0.68 18.93
C LEU A 100 -1.32 0.71 19.76
N GLY A 101 -1.45 1.37 20.91
CA GLY A 101 -0.60 1.12 22.05
C GLY A 101 -0.51 -0.39 22.29
N THR A 102 0.73 -0.84 22.45
CA THR A 102 1.14 -1.97 23.28
C THR A 102 0.09 -3.07 23.52
N SER A 103 0.08 -4.11 22.68
CA SER A 103 -0.09 -5.48 23.20
C SER A 103 0.49 -6.53 22.25
N GLU A 104 1.49 -7.16 22.81
CA GLU A 104 2.19 -8.37 22.42
C GLU A 104 1.24 -9.58 22.22
N SER A 105 1.56 -10.41 21.23
CA SER A 105 1.21 -11.84 21.10
C SER A 105 -0.27 -12.26 21.19
N THR A 106 -0.79 -12.83 20.09
CA THR A 106 -1.05 -14.29 19.97
C THR A 106 -1.74 -14.59 18.64
N SER A 107 -1.06 -15.36 17.80
CA SER A 107 -1.62 -16.07 16.66
C SER A 107 -2.72 -17.01 17.13
N THR A 108 -3.97 -16.80 16.70
CA THR A 108 -4.99 -17.85 16.67
C THR A 108 -5.89 -17.59 15.47
N ASN A 109 -5.71 -18.42 14.44
CA ASN A 109 -6.64 -18.62 13.35
C ASN A 109 -8.06 -18.79 13.90
N ASN A 110 -9.02 -18.01 13.39
CA ASN A 110 -10.23 -18.55 12.76
C ASN A 110 -11.21 -17.41 12.39
N GLN A 111 -11.38 -17.24 11.08
CA GLN A 111 -12.68 -17.08 10.43
C GLN A 111 -13.53 -15.87 10.83
N SER A 112 -13.22 -14.73 10.22
CA SER A 112 -14.25 -13.79 9.79
C SER A 112 -14.04 -13.54 8.30
N ASP A 113 -14.95 -14.09 7.50
CA ASP A 113 -15.05 -14.06 6.03
C ASP A 113 -15.28 -12.64 5.46
N SER A 114 -14.42 -11.69 5.82
CA SER A 114 -14.46 -10.32 5.28
C SER A 114 -13.11 -9.83 4.79
N ASP A 115 -12.07 -10.67 4.81
CA ASP A 115 -10.81 -10.31 4.19
C ASP A 115 -11.00 -10.35 2.68
N PRO A 116 -10.75 -9.23 1.96
CA PRO A 116 -10.88 -9.21 0.51
C PRO A 116 -9.98 -10.29 -0.08
N PRO A 117 -10.37 -10.91 -1.22
CA PRO A 117 -9.56 -11.93 -1.86
C PRO A 117 -8.17 -11.35 -2.11
N TYR A 118 -7.16 -11.98 -1.53
CA TYR A 118 -5.77 -11.58 -1.75
C TYR A 118 -5.46 -11.56 -3.25
N SER A 119 -4.58 -10.65 -3.67
CA SER A 119 -4.19 -10.52 -5.07
C SER A 119 -3.62 -11.84 -5.61
N SER A 120 -3.71 -12.05 -6.93
CA SER A 120 -3.19 -13.24 -7.61
C SER A 120 -1.73 -13.54 -7.25
N ASN A 121 -0.92 -12.47 -7.09
CA ASN A 121 0.49 -12.59 -6.72
C ASN A 121 0.64 -13.19 -5.32
N TYR A 122 -0.18 -12.77 -4.35
CA TYR A 122 -0.14 -13.36 -3.01
C TYR A 122 -0.60 -14.81 -3.01
N GLN A 123 -1.65 -15.16 -3.77
CA GLN A 123 -2.09 -16.56 -3.89
C GLN A 123 -1.00 -17.45 -4.49
N GLU A 124 -0.25 -16.96 -5.48
CA GLU A 124 0.92 -17.66 -6.01
C GLU A 124 2.00 -17.85 -4.94
N LEU A 125 2.31 -16.82 -4.15
CA LEU A 125 3.27 -16.91 -3.04
C LEU A 125 2.83 -17.92 -1.97
N VAL A 126 1.54 -17.92 -1.60
CA VAL A 126 0.98 -18.92 -0.67
C VAL A 126 1.06 -20.32 -1.27
N GLY A 127 0.77 -20.49 -2.57
CA GLY A 127 0.92 -21.76 -3.26
C GLY A 127 2.37 -22.26 -3.27
N LEU A 128 3.35 -21.37 -3.51
CA LEU A 128 4.77 -21.68 -3.42
C LEU A 128 5.16 -22.10 -2.00
N LEU A 129 4.69 -21.36 -0.99
CA LEU A 129 4.93 -21.64 0.42
C LEU A 129 4.35 -23.01 0.83
N MET A 130 3.08 -23.28 0.51
CA MET A 130 2.43 -24.56 0.81
C MET A 130 3.07 -25.74 0.07
N SER A 131 3.54 -25.51 -1.16
CA SER A 131 4.26 -26.53 -1.93
C SER A 131 5.71 -26.73 -1.47
N GLY A 132 6.21 -25.90 -0.56
CA GLY A 132 7.63 -25.88 -0.16
C GLY A 132 8.58 -25.49 -1.30
N LYS A 133 8.09 -24.80 -2.33
CA LYS A 133 8.91 -24.33 -3.46
C LYS A 133 9.64 -23.06 -3.04
N PRO A 134 10.91 -22.87 -3.45
CA PRO A 134 11.64 -21.63 -3.16
C PRO A 134 10.92 -20.44 -3.80
N ILE A 135 10.74 -19.36 -3.04
CA ILE A 135 10.15 -18.13 -3.54
C ILE A 135 11.20 -17.39 -4.37
N PRO A 136 10.90 -17.01 -5.62
CA PRO A 136 11.81 -16.24 -6.46
C PRO A 136 12.36 -15.00 -5.74
N GLY A 137 13.68 -14.81 -5.79
CA GLY A 137 14.37 -13.65 -5.19
C GLY A 137 14.70 -13.77 -3.68
N ILE A 138 14.10 -14.72 -2.95
CA ILE A 138 14.41 -14.92 -1.53
C ILE A 138 15.70 -15.74 -1.38
N LYS A 139 16.69 -15.15 -0.73
CA LYS A 139 17.95 -15.83 -0.39
C LYS A 139 17.82 -16.52 0.96
N GLN A 140 18.31 -17.77 1.05
CA GLN A 140 18.37 -18.50 2.32
C GLN A 140 19.47 -17.91 3.19
N ILE A 141 19.10 -17.42 4.38
CA ILE A 141 20.08 -17.05 5.39
C ILE A 141 20.44 -18.33 6.14
N PRO A 142 21.72 -18.75 6.16
CA PRO A 142 22.13 -19.90 6.95
C PRO A 142 21.94 -19.61 8.44
N ASP A 143 21.53 -20.60 9.22
CA ASP A 143 21.40 -20.51 10.70
C ASP A 143 22.76 -20.41 11.42
N THR A 144 23.81 -20.06 10.69
CA THR A 144 25.16 -19.93 11.23
C THR A 144 25.33 -18.51 11.78
N VAL A 145 25.31 -18.38 13.10
CA VAL A 145 25.70 -17.13 13.77
C VAL A 145 27.20 -16.96 13.64
N LEU A 146 27.62 -15.95 12.88
CA LEU A 146 29.02 -15.57 12.74
C LEU A 146 29.44 -14.75 13.98
N THR A 147 29.93 -15.42 15.02
CA THR A 147 30.20 -14.82 16.35
C THR A 147 31.16 -13.65 16.32
N ASP A 148 32.06 -13.61 15.34
CA ASP A 148 33.22 -12.70 15.36
C ASP A 148 33.00 -11.45 14.50
N GLN A 149 31.86 -11.33 13.80
CA GLN A 149 31.54 -10.21 12.91
C GLN A 149 30.42 -9.30 13.44
N GLY A 150 29.96 -9.54 14.67
CA GLY A 150 29.03 -8.64 15.34
C GLY A 150 29.68 -7.28 15.58
N SER A 151 29.13 -6.21 15.00
CA SER A 151 29.61 -4.86 15.28
C SER A 151 29.23 -4.46 16.71
N THR A 152 30.21 -4.25 17.58
CA THR A 152 29.97 -3.65 18.89
C THR A 152 29.67 -2.17 18.73
N ALA A 153 28.64 -1.66 19.41
CA ALA A 153 28.36 -0.22 19.44
C ALA A 153 29.54 0.53 20.09
N SER A 154 30.35 1.22 19.27
CA SER A 154 31.52 1.98 19.74
C SER A 154 31.22 3.46 20.00
N ALA A 155 30.05 3.96 19.56
CA ALA A 155 29.72 5.38 19.68
C ALA A 155 29.07 5.68 21.04
N SER A 156 29.53 6.75 21.70
CA SER A 156 28.88 7.27 22.91
C SER A 156 27.45 7.71 22.61
N GLN A 157 26.50 7.30 23.45
CA GLN A 157 25.09 7.69 23.31
C GLN A 157 24.96 9.20 23.42
N ARG A 158 24.47 9.84 22.35
CA ARG A 158 24.22 11.29 22.36
C ARG A 158 23.09 11.58 23.34
N THR A 159 23.34 12.47 24.29
CA THR A 159 22.28 13.00 25.15
C THR A 159 21.30 13.82 24.33
N LYS A 160 20.01 13.63 24.59
CA LYS A 160 18.97 14.41 23.94
C LYS A 160 19.03 15.85 24.47
N PRO A 161 18.72 16.88 23.66
CA PRO A 161 18.93 18.28 24.08
C PRO A 161 18.19 18.69 25.37
N TRP A 162 17.09 18.02 25.72
CA TRP A 162 16.36 18.25 26.97
C TRP A 162 16.99 17.60 28.22
N GLU A 163 17.94 16.69 28.07
CA GLU A 163 18.61 16.00 29.19
C GLU A 163 19.72 16.85 29.81
N LYS A 164 20.26 17.82 29.07
CA LYS A 164 21.37 18.67 29.54
C LYS A 164 21.05 19.48 30.80
N ASN A 165 19.76 19.70 31.10
CA ASN A 165 19.32 20.55 32.21
C ASN A 165 18.64 19.79 33.36
N ARG A 166 18.60 18.45 33.36
CA ARG A 166 18.20 17.71 34.57
C ARG A 166 19.43 17.47 35.42
N SER A 167 19.57 18.26 36.50
CA SER A 167 20.40 17.88 37.63
C SER A 167 19.95 16.52 38.18
N PRO A 168 20.88 15.63 38.54
CA PRO A 168 20.59 14.24 38.89
C PRO A 168 20.00 14.19 40.30
N GLU A 169 18.68 14.23 40.41
CA GLU A 169 17.99 13.88 41.65
C GLU A 169 17.19 12.59 41.41
N THR A 170 17.82 11.51 41.87
CA THR A 170 17.17 10.37 42.53
C THR A 170 16.09 9.62 41.72
N THR A 171 16.51 8.58 41.00
CA THR A 171 15.64 7.41 40.81
C THR A 171 16.03 6.40 41.88
N GLU A 172 15.25 6.44 42.96
CA GLU A 172 15.24 5.44 44.02
C GLU A 172 15.09 4.06 43.41
N GLU A 173 15.93 3.14 43.86
CA GLU A 173 15.74 1.72 43.70
C GLU A 173 14.40 1.34 44.33
N VAL A 174 13.36 1.21 43.49
CA VAL A 174 12.17 0.47 43.88
C VAL A 174 12.58 -0.99 43.94
N SER A 175 13.03 -1.40 45.12
CA SER A 175 13.17 -2.80 45.49
C SER A 175 11.81 -3.49 45.30
N PHE A 176 11.76 -4.39 44.34
CA PHE A 176 10.72 -5.38 44.25
C PHE A 176 11.35 -6.70 44.70
N VAL A 177 10.72 -7.31 45.71
CA VAL A 177 11.08 -8.52 46.48
C VAL A 177 11.87 -8.25 47.76
#